data_AF-A0A1F5YCU5-F1
#
_entry.id   AF-A0A1F5YCU5-F1
#
_cell.length_a   1.000
_cell.length_b   1.000
_cell.length_c   1.000
_cell.angle_alpha   90.00
_cell.angle_beta   90.00
_cell.angle_gamma   90.00
#
_symmetry.space_group_name_H-M   'P 1'
#
loop_
_entity.id
_entity.type
_entity.pdbx_description
1 polymer ?
#
loop_
_entity_poly.entity_id
_entity_poly.type
_entity_poly.pdbx_seq_one_letter_code
_entity_poly.pdbx_strand_id
1 'polypeptide(L)' 'MEGIRLTGLWKNKDKNGGTFLSGNLNSVTSLLVFPNTRKKEGGKDPDFYLYLKQNERPPEKKASRPDQEDPF' A
#
# COMPACT_ATOMS: atom_id res chain seq x y z
N MET A 1 -9.14 17.74 18.80
CA MET A 1 -9.75 16.63 18.03
C MET A 1 -9.03 15.36 18.46
N GLU A 2 -9.77 14.41 19.02
CA GLU A 2 -9.26 13.04 19.09
C GLU A 2 -9.48 12.38 17.74
N GLY A 3 -8.43 11.78 17.19
CA GLY A 3 -8.47 11.02 15.95
C GLY A 3 -8.00 9.61 16.20
N ILE A 4 -8.56 8.65 15.46
CA ILE A 4 -8.11 7.26 15.50
C ILE A 4 -6.98 7.09 14.47
N ARG A 5 -5.83 6.58 14.92
CA ARG A 5 -4.75 6.21 14.01
C ARG A 5 -5.13 4.95 13.25
N LEU A 6 -5.24 5.07 11.91
CA LEU A 6 -5.51 3.92 11.05
C LEU A 6 -4.24 3.14 10.68
N THR A 7 -3.20 3.83 10.22
CA THR A 7 -1.90 3.22 9.84
C THR A 7 -0.76 4.24 9.92
N GLY A 8 0.50 3.79 9.89
CA GLY A 8 1.62 4.64 9.49
C GLY A 8 1.64 4.86 7.97
N LEU A 9 2.22 5.98 7.52
CA LEU A 9 2.40 6.29 6.11
C LEU A 9 3.86 6.67 5.85
N TRP A 10 4.45 6.11 4.79
CA TRP A 10 5.83 6.35 4.36
C TRP A 10 5.86 7.03 3.00
N LYS A 11 6.86 7.89 2.77
CA LYS A 11 7.10 8.54 1.48
C LYS A 11 7.63 7.53 0.47
N ASN A 12 7.02 7.53 -0.71
CA ASN A 12 7.37 6.69 -1.85
C ASN A 12 7.41 7.53 -3.13
N LYS A 13 8.04 7.00 -4.18
CA LYS A 13 8.03 7.61 -5.52
C LYS A 13 7.20 6.77 -6.48
N ASP A 14 6.33 7.42 -7.25
CA ASP A 14 5.58 6.78 -8.32
C ASP A 14 6.44 6.61 -9.58
N LYS A 15 5.89 5.95 -10.60
CA LYS A 15 6.57 5.69 -11.88
C LYS A 15 6.94 6.96 -12.65
N ASN A 16 6.28 8.08 -12.35
CA ASN A 16 6.51 9.38 -12.97
C ASN A 16 7.43 10.27 -12.09
N GLY A 17 8.00 9.72 -11.01
CA GLY A 17 8.86 10.45 -10.07
C GLY A 17 8.11 11.29 -9.03
N GLY A 18 6.78 11.29 -9.05
CA GLY A 18 5.93 11.98 -8.08
C GLY A 18 6.03 11.35 -6.69
N THR A 19 5.99 12.18 -5.64
CA THR A 19 5.99 11.68 -4.26
C THR A 19 4.56 11.36 -3.82
N PHE A 20 4.36 10.17 -3.26
CA PHE A 20 3.11 9.76 -2.64
C PHE A 20 3.38 9.12 -1.28
N LEU A 21 2.36 9.03 -0.43
CA LEU A 21 2.45 8.35 0.85
C LEU A 21 1.76 6.99 0.77
N SER A 22 2.30 5.97 1.44
CA SER A 22 1.61 4.69 1.53
C SER A 22 1.88 3.95 2.82
N GLY A 23 0.97 3.05 3.20
CA GLY A 23 1.11 2.17 4.35
C GLY A 23 0.06 1.08 4.39
N ASN A 24 0.35 0.01 5.12
CA ASN A 24 -0.55 -1.14 5.25
C ASN A 24 -1.66 -0.84 6.25
N LEU A 25 -2.92 -0.90 5.80
CA LEU A 25 -4.07 -0.82 6.69
C LEU A 25 -4.30 -2.14 7.43
N ASN A 26 -4.07 -3.26 6.74
CA ASN A 26 -4.11 -4.62 7.29
C ASN A 26 -3.24 -5.56 6.42
N SER A 27 -3.30 -6.87 6.65
CA SER A 27 -2.49 -7.86 5.93
C SER A 27 -2.77 -7.98 4.43
N VAL A 28 -3.90 -7.46 3.94
CA VAL A 28 -4.34 -7.59 2.54
C VAL A 28 -4.61 -6.25 1.86
N THR A 29 -4.58 -5.13 2.58
CA THR A 29 -4.95 -3.82 2.03
C THR A 29 -3.91 -2.78 2.43
N SER A 30 -3.45 -2.02 1.43
CA SER A 30 -2.67 -0.80 1.62
C SER A 30 -3.51 0.43 1.30
N LEU A 31 -3.16 1.51 2.00
CA LEU A 31 -3.63 2.86 1.76
C LEU A 31 -2.55 3.63 1.01
N LEU A 32 -2.96 4.37 -0.02
CA LEU A 32 -2.11 5.24 -0.82
C LEU A 32 -2.68 6.66 -0.76
N VAL A 33 -1.84 7.67 -0.55
CA VAL A 33 -2.22 9.08 -0.56
C VAL A 33 -1.39 9.82 -1.59
N PHE A 34 -2.04 10.37 -2.61
CA PHE A 34 -1.40 11.14 -3.67
C PHE A 34 -1.74 12.62 -3.53
N PRO A 35 -0.75 13.53 -3.62
CA PRO A 35 -1.05 14.95 -3.72
C PRO A 35 -1.79 15.25 -5.03
N ASN A 36 -2.75 16.16 -4.97
CA ASN A 36 -3.45 16.62 -6.16
C ASN A 36 -2.59 17.64 -6.93
N THR A 37 -1.79 17.15 -7.88
CA THR A 37 -0.87 17.97 -8.69
C THR A 37 -1.57 18.88 -9.70
N ARG A 38 -2.89 18.76 -9.87
CA ARG A 38 -3.68 19.55 -10.82
C ARG A 38 -4.64 20.53 -10.13
N LYS A 39 -4.53 20.68 -8.81
CA LYS A 39 -5.35 21.61 -8.04
C LYS A 39 -5.14 23.03 -8.55
N LYS A 40 -6.23 23.71 -8.93
CA LYS A 40 -6.19 25.13 -9.27
C LYS A 40 -6.22 25.96 -7.99
N GLU A 41 -5.48 27.07 -7.99
CA GLU A 41 -5.52 28.03 -6.89
C GLU A 41 -6.95 28.59 -6.72
N GLY A 42 -7.46 28.59 -5.49
CA GLY A 42 -8.86 28.94 -5.20
C GLY A 42 -9.91 27.89 -5.59
N GLY A 43 -9.48 26.74 -6.10
CA GLY A 43 -10.37 25.62 -6.43
C GLY A 43 -10.91 24.88 -5.20
N LYS A 44 -12.06 24.23 -5.37
CA LYS A 44 -12.67 23.35 -4.34
C LYS A 44 -12.12 21.92 -4.37
N ASP A 45 -11.14 21.65 -5.22
CA ASP A 45 -10.53 20.33 -5.33
C ASP A 45 -9.75 19.98 -4.05
N PRO A 46 -9.75 18.69 -3.65
CA PRO A 46 -9.00 18.26 -2.47
C PRO A 46 -7.50 18.36 -2.70
N ASP A 47 -6.74 18.55 -1.61
CA ASP A 47 -5.27 18.57 -1.65
C ASP A 47 -4.67 17.18 -1.88
N PHE A 48 -5.38 16.14 -1.48
CA PHE A 48 -4.94 14.76 -1.58
C PHE A 48 -6.06 13.83 -2.02
N TYR A 49 -5.68 12.80 -2.77
CA TYR A 49 -6.53 11.65 -3.07
C TYR A 49 -6.05 10.43 -2.30
N LEU A 50 -6.99 9.72 -1.68
CA LEU A 50 -6.76 8.48 -0.96
C LEU A 50 -7.27 7.30 -1.78
N TYR A 51 -6.44 6.28 -1.95
CA TYR A 51 -6.80 5.04 -2.64
C TYR A 51 -6.52 3.84 -1.74
N LEU A 52 -7.31 2.79 -1.91
CA LEU A 52 -7.03 1.47 -1.35
C LEU A 52 -6.54 0.56 -2.46
N LYS A 53 -5.48 -0.20 -2.19
CA LYS A 53 -5.04 -1.29 -3.07
C LYS A 53 -4.98 -2.59 -2.29
N GLN A 54 -5.23 -3.69 -2.98
CA GLN A 54 -4.92 -5.00 -2.45
C GLN A 54 -3.39 -5.17 -2.40
N ASN A 55 -2.89 -5.70 -1.29
CA ASN A 55 -1.51 -6.12 -1.19
C ASN A 55 -1.35 -7.45 -1.92
N GLU A 56 -0.45 -7.47 -2.89
CA GLU A 56 0.05 -8.72 -3.44
C GLU A 56 0.80 -9.43 -2.32
N ARG A 57 0.19 -10.46 -1.73
CA ARG A 57 0.96 -11.38 -0.89
C ARG A 57 2.01 -11.98 -1.81
N PRO A 58 3.31 -11.98 -1.43
CA PRO A 58 4.26 -12.86 -2.10
C PRO A 58 3.63 -14.25 -2.11
N PRO A 59 3.59 -14.96 -3.25
CA PRO A 59 3.14 -16.35 -3.24
C PRO A 59 3.96 -17.06 -2.18
N GLU A 60 3.26 -17.67 -1.21
CA GLU A 60 3.89 -18.44 -0.15
C GLU A 60 4.95 -19.31 -0.81
N LYS A 61 6.21 -19.16 -0.39
CA LYS A 61 7.26 -20.10 -0.80
C LYS A 61 6.71 -21.47 -0.45
N LYS A 62 6.30 -22.24 -1.47
CA LYS A 62 5.92 -23.64 -1.30
C LYS A 62 7.08 -24.27 -0.56
N ALA A 63 6.88 -24.60 0.71
CA ALA A 63 7.83 -25.37 1.47
C ALA A 63 7.97 -26.69 0.71
N SER A 64 9.08 -26.85 0.01
CA SER A 64 9.52 -28.14 -0.52
C SER A 64 9.60 -29.06 0.68
N ARG A 65 8.61 -29.96 0.81
CA ARG A 65 8.76 -31.10 1.70
C ARG A 65 9.92 -31.93 1.11
N PRO A 66 10.99 -32.21 1.86
CA PRO A 66 11.95 -33.20 1.40
C PRO A 66 11.22 -34.55 1.34
N ASP A 67 11.40 -35.23 0.22
CA ASP A 67 10.81 -36.52 -0.11
C ASP A 67 10.98 -37.50 1.07
N GLN A 68 9.86 -38.09 1.52
CA GLN A 68 9.93 -39.27 2.36
C GLN A 68 10.41 -40.43 1.47
N GLU A 69 11.61 -40.92 1.70
CA GLU A 69 12.03 -42.24 1.23
C GLU A 69 11.13 -43.27 1.91
N ASP A 70 10.20 -43.88 1.14
CA ASP A 70 9.47 -45.07 1.55
C ASP A 70 10.43 -46.28 1.53
N PRO A 71 10.62 -47.00 2.65
CA PRO A 71 11.36 -48.25 2.65
C PRO A 71 10.39 -49.42 2.69
N PHE A 72 9.92 -49.92 1.53
CA PHE A 72 9.42 -51.30 1.38
C PHE A 72 9.60 -51.80 -0.06
#